data_AF-A0A846HJN0-F1
#
_entry.id   AF-A0A846HJN0-F1
#
_cell.length_a   1.000
_cell.length_b   1.000
_cell.length_c   1.000
_cell.angle_alpha   90.00
_cell.angle_beta   90.00
_cell.angle_gamma   90.00
#
_symmetry.space_group_name_H-M   'P 1'
#
loop_
_entity.id
_entity.type
_entity.pdbx_description
1 polymer ?
#
loop_
_entity_poly.entity_id
_entity_poly.type
_entity_poly.pdbx_seq_one_letter_code
_entity_poly.pdbx_strand_id
1 'polypeptide(L)' 'MVATAEERSEMIAVAAYYLAEHRGFTAGGATDDWLQAEQQIDRMLEAIRRQGISRVQFERAGLRNALRLWDST' A
#
# COMPACT_ATOMS: atom_id res chain seq x y z
N MET A 1 6.59 -11.23 -12.66
CA MET A 1 5.65 -11.89 -11.73
C MET A 1 4.68 -10.80 -11.28
N VAL A 2 3.37 -11.06 -11.36
CA VAL A 2 2.31 -10.09 -11.00
C VAL A 2 1.99 -10.30 -9.51
N ALA A 3 1.73 -9.24 -8.74
CA ALA A 3 1.24 -9.37 -7.36
C ALA A 3 -0.06 -10.19 -7.34
N THR A 4 -0.25 -11.03 -6.34
CA THR A 4 -1.50 -11.80 -6.21
C THR A 4 -2.66 -10.88 -5.81
N ALA A 5 -3.90 -11.36 -5.97
CA ALA A 5 -5.08 -10.61 -5.55
C ALA A 5 -5.10 -10.39 -4.03
N GLU A 6 -4.64 -11.38 -3.27
CA GLU A 6 -4.50 -11.32 -1.81
C GLU A 6 -3.45 -10.26 -1.40
N GLU A 7 -2.26 -10.29 -2.01
CA GLU A 7 -1.18 -9.32 -1.73
C GLU A 7 -1.65 -7.88 -2.03
N ARG A 8 -2.34 -7.69 -3.16
CA ARG A 8 -2.95 -6.39 -3.50
C ARG A 8 -3.93 -5.94 -2.41
N SER A 9 -4.80 -6.84 -1.96
CA SER A 9 -5.85 -6.54 -0.98
C SER A 9 -5.26 -6.17 0.39
N GLU A 10 -4.20 -6.86 0.82
CA GLU A 10 -3.47 -6.53 2.05
C GLU A 10 -2.84 -5.14 1.96
N MET A 11 -2.18 -4.81 0.84
CA MET A 11 -1.58 -3.50 0.62
C MET A 11 -2.62 -2.37 0.65
N ILE A 12 -3.82 -2.62 0.10
CA ILE A 12 -4.94 -1.67 0.13
C ILE A 12 -5.47 -1.48 1.55
N ALA A 13 -5.72 -2.56 2.27
CA ALA A 13 -6.23 -2.48 3.64
C ALA A 13 -5.29 -1.69 4.54
N VAL A 14 -3.98 -1.95 4.41
CA VAL A 14 -2.93 -1.22 5.10
C VAL A 14 -2.95 0.25 4.71
N ALA A 15 -2.91 0.59 3.41
CA ALA A 15 -2.94 1.99 2.96
C ALA A 15 -4.21 2.74 3.39
N ALA A 16 -5.38 2.09 3.39
CA ALA A 16 -6.64 2.65 3.86
C ALA A 16 -6.59 2.96 5.36
N TYR A 17 -5.97 2.07 6.15
CA TYR A 17 -5.74 2.30 7.58
C TYR A 17 -4.87 3.54 7.83
N TYR A 18 -3.78 3.74 7.07
CA TYR A 18 -2.96 4.96 7.18
C TYR A 18 -3.73 6.23 6.82
N LEU A 19 -4.55 6.18 5.76
CA LEU A 19 -5.37 7.34 5.38
C LEU A 19 -6.37 7.67 6.49
N ALA A 20 -6.99 6.64 7.08
CA ALA A 20 -7.86 6.78 8.23
C ALA A 20 -7.13 7.35 9.45
N GLU A 21 -5.92 6.88 9.74
CA GLU A 21 -5.08 7.38 10.84
C GLU A 21 -4.70 8.85 10.62
N HIS A 22 -4.25 9.21 9.41
CA HIS A 22 -3.85 10.56 9.06
C HIS A 22 -4.99 11.58 9.17
N ARG A 23 -6.24 11.14 8.96
CA ARG A 23 -7.45 11.95 9.19
C ARG A 23 -8.03 11.82 10.62
N GLY A 24 -7.29 11.21 11.54
CA GLY A 24 -7.68 11.04 12.94
C GLY A 24 -8.90 10.12 13.15
N PHE A 25 -9.08 9.13 12.27
CA PHE A 25 -10.17 8.15 12.30
C PHE A 25 -11.58 8.76 12.37
N THR A 26 -11.77 9.91 11.73
CA THR A 26 -13.08 10.60 11.71
C THR A 26 -14.22 9.66 11.22
N ALA A 27 -15.46 9.84 11.68
CA ALA A 27 -16.56 9.01 11.18
C ALA A 27 -16.86 9.30 9.69
N GLY A 28 -17.22 8.28 8.92
CA GLY A 28 -17.73 8.44 7.54
C GLY A 28 -16.68 8.48 6.41
N GLY A 29 -15.37 8.57 6.71
CA GLY A 29 -14.32 8.62 5.67
C GLY A 29 -13.75 7.28 5.21
N ALA A 30 -14.17 6.17 5.82
CA ALA A 30 -13.54 4.86 5.57
C ALA A 30 -13.67 4.37 4.11
N THR A 31 -14.81 4.64 3.47
CA THR A 31 -15.02 4.29 2.05
C THR A 31 -14.10 5.11 1.14
N ASP A 32 -13.94 6.40 1.43
CA ASP A 32 -13.06 7.28 0.66
C ASP A 32 -11.59 6.91 0.85
N ASP A 33 -11.18 6.52 2.06
CA ASP A 33 -9.84 6.01 2.35
C ASP A 33 -9.56 4.74 1.53
N TRP A 34 -10.52 3.81 1.51
CA TRP A 34 -10.40 2.57 0.77
C TRP A 34 -10.27 2.84 -0.73
N LEU A 35 -11.14 3.67 -1.28
CA LEU A 35 -11.11 4.03 -2.70
C LEU A 35 -9.80 4.74 -3.09
N GLN A 36 -9.30 5.63 -2.23
CA GLN A 36 -8.00 6.28 -2.44
C GLN A 36 -6.84 5.30 -2.34
N ALA A 37 -6.88 4.37 -1.38
CA ALA A 37 -5.88 3.33 -1.22
C ALA A 37 -5.82 2.41 -2.45
N GLU A 38 -6.97 1.96 -2.96
CA GLU A 38 -7.05 1.15 -4.19
C GLU A 38 -6.36 1.83 -5.36
N GLN A 39 -6.71 3.10 -5.63
CA GLN A 39 -6.12 3.86 -6.74
C GLN A 39 -4.61 4.10 -6.56
N GLN A 40 -4.12 4.24 -5.33
CA GLN A 40 -2.69 4.41 -5.07
C GLN A 40 -1.92 3.11 -5.30
N ILE A 41 -2.42 1.99 -4.76
CA ILE A 41 -1.78 0.68 -4.91
C ILE A 41 -1.80 0.24 -6.38
N ASP A 42 -2.92 0.42 -7.09
CA ASP A 42 -3.02 0.06 -8.50
C ASP A 42 -2.00 0.82 -9.36
N ARG A 43 -1.92 2.15 -9.21
CA ARG A 43 -0.94 2.96 -9.93
C ARG A 43 0.50 2.55 -9.62
N MET A 44 0.78 2.20 -8.37
CA MET A 44 2.10 1.73 -7.96
C MET A 44 2.43 0.37 -8.60
N LEU A 45 1.51 -0.59 -8.55
CA LEU A 45 1.68 -1.91 -9.16
C LEU A 45 1.85 -1.81 -10.68
N GLU A 46 1.11 -0.92 -11.34
CA GLU A 46 1.28 -0.63 -12.77
C GLU A 46 2.64 -0.03 -13.09
N ALA A 47 3.15 0.90 -12.26
CA ALA A 47 4.47 1.48 -12.44
C ALA A 47 5.58 0.42 -12.28
N ILE A 48 5.48 -0.43 -11.26
CA ILE A 48 6.40 -1.56 -11.02
C ILE A 48 6.38 -2.52 -12.21
N ARG A 49 5.19 -2.87 -12.70
CA ARG A 49 5.01 -3.75 -13.85
C ARG A 49 5.66 -3.16 -15.11
N ARG A 50 5.49 -1.87 -15.36
CA ARG A 50 6.11 -1.17 -16.50
C ARG A 50 7.63 -1.12 -16.42
N GLN A 51 8.18 -0.98 -15.22
CA GLN A 51 9.63 -0.89 -15.00
C GLN A 51 10.32 -2.26 -14.93
N GLY A 52 9.56 -3.37 -14.97
CA GLY A 52 10.13 -4.71 -14.89
C GLY A 52 10.81 -5.02 -13.55
N ILE A 53 10.50 -4.24 -12.50
CA ILE A 53 11.09 -4.43 -11.17
C ILE A 53 10.62 -5.78 -10.63
N SER A 54 11.59 -6.60 -10.20
CA SER A 54 11.29 -7.93 -9.66
C SER A 54 10.68 -7.84 -8.26
N ARG A 55 9.87 -8.84 -7.90
CA ARG A 55 9.31 -9.02 -6.54
C ARG A 55 10.38 -8.90 -5.46
N VAL A 56 11.56 -9.48 -5.66
CA VAL A 56 12.69 -9.42 -4.72
C VAL A 56 13.24 -7.99 -4.56
N GLN A 57 13.30 -7.21 -5.65
CA GLN A 57 13.68 -5.80 -5.57
C GLN A 57 12.61 -4.98 -4.85
N PHE A 58 11.34 -5.27 -5.09
CA PHE A 58 10.24 -4.62 -4.41
C PHE A 58 10.17 -5.00 -2.92
N GLU A 59 10.38 -6.25 -2.55
CA GLU A 59 10.50 -6.69 -1.16
C GLU A 59 11.69 -6.00 -0.48
N ARG A 60 12.84 -5.90 -1.16
CA ARG A 60 14.01 -5.15 -0.64
C ARG A 60 13.74 -3.65 -0.47
N ALA A 61 12.94 -3.04 -1.34
CA ALA A 61 12.60 -1.60 -1.31
C ALA A 61 11.39 -1.28 -0.40
N GLY A 62 10.42 -2.19 -0.34
CA GLY A 62 9.09 -2.04 0.22
C GLY A 62 8.93 -2.72 1.59
N LEU A 63 9.49 -3.91 1.82
CA LEU A 63 9.47 -4.52 3.17
C LEU A 63 10.44 -3.83 4.14
N ARG A 64 11.54 -3.24 3.62
CA ARG A 64 12.39 -2.36 4.44
C ARG A 64 11.73 -1.05 4.84
N ASN A 65 10.60 -0.65 4.25
CA ASN A 65 9.90 0.57 4.63
C ASN A 65 8.59 0.29 5.36
N ALA A 66 7.82 -0.72 4.98
CA ALA A 66 6.56 -1.05 5.66
C ALA A 66 6.75 -1.43 7.15
N LEU A 67 7.84 -2.12 7.50
CA LEU A 67 8.15 -2.48 8.89
C LEU A 67 9.13 -1.53 9.59
N ARG A 68 9.96 -0.78 8.84
CA ARG A 68 10.99 0.10 9.42
C ARG A 68 10.51 1.54 9.65
N LEU A 69 9.40 1.95 9.04
CA LEU A 69 8.74 3.22 9.36
C LEU A 69 8.01 3.19 10.72
N TRP A 70 7.91 2.01 11.36
CA TRP A 70 7.11 1.79 12.57
C TRP A 70 7.94 1.38 13.80
N ASP A 71 9.27 1.31 13.65
CA ASP A 71 10.21 0.95 14.71
C ASP A 71 11.24 2.06 14.97
N SER A 72 10.90 3.31 14.66
CA SER A 72 11.74 4.48 14.96
C SER A 72 10.89 5.64 15.45
N THR A 73 10.54 5.52 16.74
CA THR A 73 10.34 6.57 17.75
C THR A 73 9.29 7.65 17.48
#